data_AF-A0A7S2KBD6-F1
#
_entry.id   AF-A0A7S2KBD6-F1
#
_cell.length_a   1.000
_cell.length_b   1.000
_cell.length_c   1.000
_cell.angle_alpha   90.00
_cell.angle_beta   90.00
_cell.angle_gamma   90.00
#
_symmetry.space_group_name_H-M   'P 1'
#
loop_
_entity.id
_entity.type
_entity.pdbx_description
1 polymer ?
#
loop_
_entity_poly.entity_id
_entity_poly.type
_entity_poly.pdbx_seq_one_letter_code
_entity_poly.pdbx_strand_id
1 'polypeptide(L)'
;FPRSEIPSVAALQRHLENSWMQGFDPEGASHYGMKVSGGRDWIGAAEVACLLNYFSVHASVVQFIKSPASKAVLGPFVYYYFSQKESMPASDILQMAQQLSASEVPVAGIHEGSQSRCPLYLQWEGHSVTIVGVELIIPGAKAGQVQAGALMDPNNIELLL
;
A
#
# COMPACT_ATOMS: atom_id res chain seq x y z
N PHE A 1 3.78 -25.86 1.46
CA PHE A 1 2.48 -25.61 0.82
C PHE A 1 2.52 -26.16 -0.60
N PRO A 2 1.64 -27.08 -1.01
CA PRO A 2 1.49 -27.41 -2.43
C PRO A 2 1.08 -26.12 -3.17
N ARG A 3 1.46 -25.95 -4.45
CA ARG A 3 1.11 -24.79 -5.29
C ARG A 3 -0.38 -24.45 -5.09
N SER A 4 -0.65 -23.46 -4.25
CA SER A 4 -1.97 -23.19 -3.70
C SER A 4 -2.74 -22.35 -4.70
N GLU A 5 -3.87 -22.86 -5.14
CA GLU A 5 -4.83 -22.12 -5.97
C GLU A 5 -5.20 -20.80 -5.28
N ILE A 6 -5.30 -19.74 -6.08
CA ILE A 6 -5.80 -18.44 -5.60
C ILE A 6 -7.23 -18.67 -5.09
N PRO A 7 -7.55 -18.30 -3.83
CA PRO A 7 -8.87 -18.55 -3.27
C PRO A 7 -9.95 -17.79 -4.07
N SER A 8 -11.12 -18.41 -4.25
CA SER A 8 -12.27 -17.73 -4.82
C SER A 8 -12.80 -16.65 -3.87
N VAL A 9 -13.61 -15.72 -4.39
CA VAL A 9 -14.28 -14.69 -3.58
C VAL A 9 -15.06 -15.31 -2.42
N ALA A 10 -15.79 -16.41 -2.68
CA ALA A 10 -16.54 -17.11 -1.64
C ALA A 10 -15.64 -17.81 -0.60
N ALA A 11 -14.42 -18.21 -0.98
CA ALA A 11 -13.44 -18.69 -0.01
C ALA A 11 -12.89 -17.53 0.84
N LEU A 12 -12.53 -16.40 0.22
CA LEU A 12 -12.06 -15.21 0.93
C LEU A 12 -13.08 -14.67 1.93
N GLN A 13 -14.36 -14.59 1.57
CA GLN A 13 -15.45 -14.21 2.48
C GLN A 13 -15.49 -15.11 3.72
N ARG A 14 -15.41 -16.44 3.52
CA ARG A 14 -15.38 -17.40 4.65
C ARG A 14 -14.12 -17.29 5.48
N HIS A 15 -12.98 -16.99 4.87
CA HIS A 15 -11.74 -16.76 5.62
C HIS A 15 -11.82 -15.50 6.49
N LEU A 16 -12.51 -14.45 6.03
CA LEU A 16 -12.72 -13.23 6.80
C LEU A 16 -13.66 -13.46 7.98
N GLU A 17 -14.75 -14.21 7.78
CA GLU A 17 -15.61 -14.64 8.88
C GLU A 17 -14.85 -15.50 9.91
N ASN A 18 -13.97 -16.40 9.43
CA ASN A 18 -13.14 -17.22 10.31
C ASN A 18 -12.11 -16.38 11.08
N SER A 19 -11.53 -15.33 10.48
CA SER A 19 -10.60 -14.45 11.20
C SER A 19 -11.30 -13.70 12.32
N TRP A 20 -12.53 -13.21 12.08
CA TRP A 20 -13.35 -12.59 13.14
C TRP A 20 -13.67 -13.54 14.28
N MET A 21 -14.02 -14.81 13.99
CA MET A 21 -14.25 -15.83 15.03
C MET A 21 -12.98 -16.11 15.88
N GLN A 22 -11.80 -15.84 15.34
CA GLN A 22 -10.53 -15.98 16.06
C GLN A 22 -10.08 -14.69 16.77
N GLY A 23 -10.93 -13.65 16.77
CA GLY A 23 -10.70 -12.40 17.51
C GLY A 23 -9.92 -11.33 16.72
N PHE A 24 -9.70 -11.52 15.42
CA PHE A 24 -9.17 -10.46 14.57
C PHE A 24 -10.27 -9.43 14.28
N ASP A 25 -9.92 -8.15 14.28
CA ASP A 25 -10.78 -7.03 13.85
C ASP A 25 -12.24 -7.09 14.37
N PRO A 26 -12.45 -6.97 15.70
CA PRO A 26 -13.79 -7.02 16.29
C PRO A 26 -14.70 -5.86 15.83
N GLU A 27 -14.12 -4.72 15.44
CA GLU A 27 -14.87 -3.57 14.93
C GLU A 27 -15.43 -3.88 13.54
N GLY A 28 -14.62 -4.40 12.61
CA GLY A 28 -15.08 -4.88 11.31
C GLY A 28 -16.10 -6.02 11.46
N ALA A 29 -15.85 -6.96 12.36
CA ALA A 29 -16.78 -8.06 12.65
C ALA A 29 -18.17 -7.56 13.10
N SER A 30 -18.19 -6.55 13.98
CA SER A 30 -19.43 -5.89 14.42
C SER A 30 -20.11 -5.15 13.28
N HIS A 31 -19.35 -4.42 12.46
CA HIS A 31 -19.85 -3.66 11.31
C HIS A 31 -20.64 -4.54 10.32
N TYR A 32 -20.12 -5.72 10.01
CA TYR A 32 -20.76 -6.66 9.08
C TYR A 32 -21.69 -7.68 9.77
N GLY A 33 -21.92 -7.56 11.09
CA GLY A 33 -22.75 -8.53 11.82
C GLY A 33 -22.22 -9.98 11.72
N MET A 34 -20.89 -10.15 11.76
CA MET A 34 -20.18 -11.43 11.68
C MET A 34 -20.36 -12.20 10.36
N LYS A 35 -20.90 -11.59 9.29
CA LYS A 35 -21.18 -12.31 8.04
C LYS A 35 -21.03 -11.46 6.79
N VAL A 36 -20.30 -11.99 5.81
CA VAL A 36 -20.16 -11.44 4.45
C VAL A 36 -20.34 -12.50 3.35
N SER A 37 -20.31 -13.78 3.72
CA SER A 37 -20.46 -14.90 2.80
C SER A 37 -21.83 -14.91 2.13
N GLY A 38 -21.82 -15.10 0.81
CA GLY A 38 -23.04 -15.06 -0.02
C GLY A 38 -23.57 -13.64 -0.27
N GLY A 39 -22.95 -12.63 0.34
CA GLY A 39 -23.24 -11.22 0.11
C GLY A 39 -22.47 -10.63 -1.07
N ARG A 40 -22.75 -9.35 -1.35
CA ARG A 40 -22.01 -8.48 -2.28
C ARG A 40 -21.47 -7.25 -1.55
N ASP A 41 -21.34 -7.35 -0.24
CA ASP A 41 -20.84 -6.29 0.61
C ASP A 41 -19.44 -5.90 0.15
N TRP A 42 -19.22 -4.61 0.05
CA TRP A 42 -17.89 -4.09 -0.26
C TRP A 42 -17.02 -4.21 0.96
N ILE A 43 -15.79 -4.68 0.76
CA ILE A 43 -14.75 -4.69 1.78
C ILE A 43 -13.73 -3.60 1.48
N GLY A 44 -12.97 -3.20 2.50
CA GLY A 44 -11.91 -2.21 2.38
C GLY A 44 -10.55 -2.70 2.87
N ALA A 45 -9.63 -1.75 3.05
CA ALA A 45 -8.27 -2.02 3.48
C ALA A 45 -8.18 -2.68 4.87
N ALA A 46 -9.14 -2.42 5.76
CA ALA A 46 -9.20 -3.04 7.09
C ALA A 46 -9.43 -4.55 6.99
N GLU A 47 -10.46 -4.99 6.27
CA GLU A 47 -10.74 -6.42 6.03
C GLU A 47 -9.58 -7.13 5.30
N VAL A 48 -8.95 -6.47 4.31
CA VAL A 48 -7.78 -7.03 3.62
C VAL A 48 -6.61 -7.21 4.58
N ALA A 49 -6.31 -6.22 5.42
CA ALA A 49 -5.26 -6.33 6.43
C ALA A 49 -5.60 -7.40 7.49
N CYS A 50 -6.86 -7.51 7.90
CA CYS A 50 -7.35 -8.55 8.81
C CYS A 50 -7.08 -9.95 8.23
N LEU A 51 -7.45 -10.19 6.98
CA LEU A 51 -7.20 -11.44 6.27
C LEU A 51 -5.70 -11.77 6.15
N LEU A 52 -4.88 -10.80 5.76
CA LEU A 52 -3.44 -11.00 5.64
C LEU A 52 -2.82 -11.39 6.99
N ASN A 53 -3.16 -10.66 8.05
CA ASN A 53 -2.66 -10.95 9.40
C ASN A 53 -3.16 -12.31 9.92
N TYR A 54 -4.41 -12.69 9.60
CA TYR A 54 -4.94 -14.03 9.88
C TYR A 54 -4.12 -15.13 9.18
N PHE A 55 -3.65 -14.89 7.96
CA PHE A 55 -2.73 -15.77 7.25
C PHE A 55 -1.25 -15.60 7.62
N SER A 56 -0.96 -14.91 8.73
CA SER A 56 0.41 -14.63 9.20
C SER A 56 1.27 -13.82 8.23
N VAL A 57 0.62 -13.01 7.37
CA VAL A 57 1.28 -12.00 6.54
C VAL A 57 1.10 -10.65 7.20
N HIS A 58 2.20 -10.06 7.67
CA HIS A 58 2.15 -8.78 8.38
C HIS A 58 1.64 -7.66 7.47
N ALA A 59 0.47 -7.12 7.81
CA ALA A 59 -0.17 -6.03 7.08
C ALA A 59 -0.62 -4.91 8.04
N SER A 60 -0.44 -3.67 7.61
CA SER A 60 -0.84 -2.48 8.35
C SER A 60 -1.60 -1.53 7.44
N VAL A 61 -2.60 -0.84 7.98
CA VAL A 61 -3.36 0.17 7.25
C VAL A 61 -2.78 1.54 7.53
N VAL A 62 -2.44 2.29 6.48
CA VAL A 62 -2.06 3.70 6.56
C VAL A 62 -3.21 4.53 6.01
N GLN A 63 -3.77 5.41 6.83
CA GLN A 63 -4.90 6.25 6.43
C GLN A 63 -4.41 7.64 5.99
N PHE A 64 -4.70 7.98 4.73
CA PHE A 64 -4.56 9.34 4.22
C PHE A 64 -5.94 10.02 4.26
N ILE A 65 -6.08 11.05 5.08
CA ILE A 65 -7.36 11.74 5.28
C ILE A 65 -7.72 12.62 4.08
N LYS A 66 -8.99 13.01 3.97
CA LYS A 66 -9.50 13.88 2.90
C LYS A 66 -9.05 15.34 3.07
N SER A 67 -7.74 15.57 3.10
CA SER A 67 -7.10 16.89 3.12
C SER A 67 -6.00 16.96 2.06
N PRO A 68 -5.78 18.12 1.40
CA PRO A 68 -4.70 18.26 0.42
C PRO A 68 -3.33 17.91 0.99
N ALA A 69 -3.02 18.39 2.20
CA ALA A 69 -1.75 18.11 2.87
C ALA A 69 -1.55 16.61 3.13
N SER A 70 -2.58 15.88 3.58
CA SER A 70 -2.44 14.43 3.81
C SER A 70 -2.30 13.66 2.51
N LYS A 71 -3.06 14.03 1.47
CA LYS A 71 -2.97 13.39 0.15
C LYS A 71 -1.60 13.59 -0.51
N ALA A 72 -0.98 14.75 -0.31
CA ALA A 72 0.36 15.04 -0.84
C ALA A 72 1.44 14.10 -0.30
N VAL A 73 1.20 13.42 0.84
CA VAL A 73 2.15 12.45 1.43
C VAL A 73 2.08 11.09 0.72
N LEU A 74 1.00 10.76 0.00
CA LEU A 74 0.82 9.44 -0.61
C LEU A 74 1.94 9.10 -1.62
N GLY A 75 2.25 10.01 -2.54
CA GLY A 75 3.32 9.81 -3.53
C GLY A 75 4.68 9.55 -2.85
N PRO A 76 5.15 10.45 -1.97
CA PRO A 76 6.35 10.24 -1.15
C PRO A 76 6.35 8.94 -0.34
N PHE A 77 5.22 8.53 0.22
CA PHE A 77 5.09 7.27 0.97
C PHE A 77 5.34 6.07 0.07
N VAL A 78 4.70 6.03 -1.10
CA VAL A 78 4.86 4.94 -2.07
C VAL A 78 6.29 4.92 -2.61
N TYR A 79 6.86 6.09 -2.91
CA TYR A 79 8.26 6.22 -3.33
C TYR A 79 9.21 5.59 -2.32
N TYR A 80 9.12 5.97 -1.04
CA TYR A 80 9.99 5.39 -0.02
C TYR A 80 9.73 3.90 0.14
N TYR A 81 8.48 3.44 0.14
CA TYR A 81 8.14 2.02 0.25
C TYR A 81 8.85 1.17 -0.81
N PHE A 82 8.82 1.60 -2.07
CA PHE A 82 9.47 0.88 -3.18
C PHE A 82 10.99 1.11 -3.27
N SER A 83 11.51 2.17 -2.65
CA SER A 83 12.94 2.47 -2.63
C SER A 83 13.71 1.74 -1.52
N GLN A 84 13.02 1.16 -0.53
CA GLN A 84 13.68 0.44 0.57
C GLN A 84 14.13 -0.96 0.16
N LYS A 85 15.39 -1.29 0.49
CA LYS A 85 15.95 -2.64 0.32
C LYS A 85 15.36 -3.66 1.29
N GLU A 86 14.99 -3.21 2.48
CA GLU A 86 14.47 -4.07 3.55
C GLU A 86 13.09 -3.60 3.99
N SER A 87 12.31 -4.50 4.59
CA SER A 87 11.03 -4.12 5.17
C SER A 87 11.24 -3.09 6.28
N MET A 88 10.43 -2.04 6.27
CA MET A 88 10.42 -1.02 7.31
C MET A 88 8.99 -0.88 7.85
N PRO A 89 8.83 -0.52 9.14
CA PRO A 89 7.53 -0.15 9.67
C PRO A 89 6.88 0.96 8.84
N ALA A 90 5.57 0.87 8.64
CA ALA A 90 4.82 1.87 7.89
C ALA A 90 4.91 3.27 8.55
N SER A 91 5.06 3.34 9.88
CA SER A 91 5.29 4.59 10.62
C SER A 91 6.56 5.31 10.17
N ASP A 92 7.63 4.57 9.94
CA ASP A 92 8.94 5.14 9.63
C ASP A 92 8.95 5.66 8.19
N ILE A 93 8.36 4.88 7.27
CA ILE A 93 8.12 5.32 5.89
C ILE A 93 7.23 6.57 5.87
N LEU A 94 6.18 6.62 6.69
CA LEU A 94 5.29 7.78 6.78
C LEU A 94 6.02 9.02 7.31
N GLN A 95 6.88 8.86 8.32
CA GLN A 95 7.70 9.95 8.84
C GLN A 95 8.66 10.50 7.77
N MET A 96 9.32 9.62 7.00
CA MET A 96 10.19 10.02 5.89
C MET A 96 9.40 10.74 4.79
N ALA A 97 8.23 10.21 4.44
CA ALA A 97 7.34 10.77 3.41
C ALA A 97 6.82 12.17 3.78
N GLN A 98 6.51 12.40 5.05
CA GLN A 98 6.09 13.72 5.55
C GLN A 98 7.22 14.76 5.45
N GLN A 99 8.46 14.36 5.76
CA GLN A 99 9.62 15.25 5.60
C GLN A 99 9.85 15.62 4.13
N LEU A 100 9.68 14.64 3.24
CA LEU A 100 9.83 14.82 1.80
C LEU A 100 8.72 15.70 1.20
N SER A 101 7.50 15.65 1.73
CA SER A 101 6.46 16.59 1.30
C SER A 101 6.81 18.06 1.62
N ALA A 102 7.78 18.29 2.51
CA ALA A 102 8.26 19.61 2.93
C ALA A 102 9.65 19.97 2.37
N SER A 103 10.29 19.12 1.57
CA SER A 103 11.65 19.33 1.04
C SER A 103 11.84 18.65 -0.32
N GLU A 104 12.90 18.96 -1.06
CA GLU A 104 13.14 18.31 -2.34
C GLU A 104 13.73 16.89 -2.17
N VAL A 105 13.37 15.97 -3.06
CA VAL A 105 13.78 14.55 -2.99
C VAL A 105 15.22 14.38 -3.48
N PRO A 106 16.13 13.73 -2.74
CA PRO A 106 17.36 13.20 -3.33
C PRO A 106 17.01 11.99 -4.19
N VAL A 107 17.50 11.95 -5.43
CA VAL A 107 17.50 10.70 -6.23
C VAL A 107 18.39 9.66 -5.51
N ALA A 108 17.84 8.94 -4.54
CA ALA A 108 18.45 7.76 -4.00
C ALA A 108 18.20 6.66 -5.01
N GLY A 109 19.27 5.99 -5.48
CA GLY A 109 19.23 5.05 -6.59
C GLY A 109 17.98 4.17 -6.57
N ILE A 110 16.98 4.56 -7.38
CA ILE A 110 15.82 3.75 -7.67
C ILE A 110 16.43 2.54 -8.34
N HIS A 111 16.50 1.43 -7.60
CA HIS A 111 17.20 0.26 -8.06
C HIS A 111 16.44 -0.27 -9.29
N GLU A 112 16.96 0.06 -10.48
CA GLU A 112 16.55 -0.56 -11.74
C GLU A 112 16.83 -2.05 -11.63
N GLY A 113 15.82 -2.79 -11.17
CA GLY A 113 15.89 -4.24 -11.04
C GLY A 113 16.38 -4.72 -9.68
N SER A 114 15.53 -5.56 -9.08
CA SER A 114 15.89 -6.86 -8.46
C SER A 114 15.39 -7.12 -7.06
N GLN A 115 14.69 -6.19 -6.39
CA GLN A 115 13.97 -6.51 -5.14
C GLN A 115 12.48 -6.21 -5.28
N SER A 116 11.70 -7.29 -5.46
CA SER A 116 10.23 -7.20 -5.49
C SER A 116 9.73 -6.91 -4.08
N ARG A 117 9.26 -5.69 -3.84
CA ARG A 117 8.37 -5.39 -2.71
C ARG A 117 7.01 -6.04 -2.95
N CYS A 118 6.24 -6.26 -1.89
CA CYS A 118 4.83 -6.61 -2.07
C CYS A 118 4.10 -5.42 -2.71
N PRO A 119 3.10 -5.64 -3.57
CA PRO A 119 2.27 -4.55 -4.05
C PRO A 119 1.47 -3.94 -2.88
N LEU A 120 1.07 -2.67 -3.02
CA LEU A 120 0.27 -1.96 -2.03
C LEU A 120 -1.21 -1.96 -2.43
N TYR A 121 -2.11 -2.29 -1.52
CA TYR A 121 -3.55 -2.12 -1.71
C TYR A 121 -3.96 -0.69 -1.39
N LEU A 122 -4.50 0.03 -2.37
CA LEU A 122 -4.97 1.41 -2.22
C LEU A 122 -6.49 1.44 -2.36
N GLN A 123 -7.18 2.04 -1.39
CA GLN A 123 -8.65 2.16 -1.36
C GLN A 123 -9.08 3.62 -1.22
N TRP A 124 -10.16 3.98 -1.88
CA TRP A 124 -10.95 5.18 -1.62
C TRP A 124 -12.45 4.84 -1.66
N GLU A 125 -13.31 5.81 -1.33
CA GLU A 125 -14.76 5.60 -1.42
C GLU A 125 -15.16 5.19 -2.85
N GLY A 126 -15.74 4.00 -3.02
CA GLY A 126 -16.12 3.51 -4.35
C GLY A 126 -15.21 2.42 -4.94
N HIS A 127 -13.95 2.33 -4.54
CA HIS A 127 -12.97 1.60 -5.35
C HIS A 127 -11.65 1.25 -4.63
N SER A 128 -11.00 0.20 -5.12
CA SER A 128 -9.62 -0.16 -4.79
C SER A 128 -8.81 -0.48 -6.02
N VAL A 129 -7.51 -0.27 -5.91
CA VAL A 129 -6.49 -0.63 -6.89
C VAL A 129 -5.27 -1.22 -6.20
N THR A 130 -4.38 -1.81 -6.98
CA THR A 130 -3.13 -2.38 -6.50
C THR A 130 -1.98 -1.57 -7.07
N ILE A 131 -1.18 -0.93 -6.23
CA ILE A 131 0.03 -0.22 -6.66
C ILE A 131 1.15 -1.25 -6.78
N VAL A 132 1.72 -1.41 -7.97
CA VAL A 132 2.79 -2.36 -8.28
C VAL A 132 4.17 -1.71 -8.35
N GLY A 133 4.23 -0.37 -8.36
CA GLY A 133 5.48 0.37 -8.37
C GLY A 133 5.28 1.88 -8.42
N VAL A 134 6.38 2.57 -8.71
CA VAL A 134 6.45 4.03 -8.80
C VAL A 134 7.39 4.41 -9.92
N GLU A 135 7.04 5.44 -10.69
CA GLU A 135 7.91 6.07 -11.66
C GLU A 135 8.18 7.52 -11.24
N LEU A 136 9.41 7.98 -11.49
CA LEU A 136 9.82 9.34 -11.20
C LEU A 136 10.10 10.07 -12.51
N ILE A 137 9.29 11.10 -12.78
CA ILE A 137 9.43 11.92 -13.97
C ILE A 137 10.37 13.09 -13.65
N ILE A 138 11.50 13.17 -14.33
CA ILE A 138 12.40 14.31 -14.18
C ILE A 138 12.33 15.15 -15.45
N PRO A 139 11.76 16.37 -15.39
CA PRO A 139 11.63 17.22 -16.57
C PRO A 139 12.98 17.44 -17.27
N GLY A 140 13.06 17.04 -18.53
CA GLY A 140 14.27 17.21 -19.36
C GLY A 140 15.36 16.13 -19.20
N ALA A 141 15.21 15.17 -18.29
CA ALA A 141 16.10 14.01 -18.22
C ALA A 141 15.64 12.92 -19.21
N LYS A 142 16.56 12.38 -20.01
CA LYS A 142 16.31 11.13 -20.74
C LYS A 142 16.42 9.95 -19.76
N ALA A 143 15.67 8.88 -20.00
CA ALA A 143 15.80 7.63 -19.24
C ALA A 143 17.29 7.23 -19.12
N GLY A 144 17.76 6.98 -17.89
CA GLY A 144 19.15 6.66 -17.59
C GLY A 144 20.12 7.84 -17.40
N GLN A 145 19.66 9.11 -17.45
CA GLN A 145 20.51 10.30 -17.22
C GLN A 145 20.32 10.98 -15.86
N VAL A 146 19.64 10.33 -14.92
CA VAL A 146 19.36 10.92 -13.62
C VAL A 146 20.61 10.87 -12.73
N GLN A 147 21.16 12.03 -12.37
CA GLN A 147 22.26 12.11 -11.41
C GLN A 147 21.75 11.86 -9.99
N ALA A 148 22.44 10.96 -9.27
CA ALA A 148 22.22 10.76 -7.84
C ALA A 148 22.34 12.11 -7.10
N GLY A 149 21.34 12.47 -6.29
CA GLY A 149 21.33 13.73 -5.54
C GLY A 149 20.66 14.93 -6.22
N ALA A 150 20.05 14.78 -7.41
CA ALA A 150 19.13 15.81 -7.92
C ALA A 150 17.94 15.96 -6.96
N LEU A 151 17.49 17.21 -6.79
CA LEU A 151 16.40 17.65 -5.94
C LEU A 151 15.09 17.59 -6.74
N MET A 152 14.05 16.90 -6.23
CA MET A 152 12.81 16.71 -6.97
C MET A 152 11.58 17.32 -6.30
N ASP A 153 10.64 17.75 -7.13
CA ASP A 153 9.26 18.06 -6.74
C ASP A 153 8.46 16.76 -6.53
N PRO A 154 7.86 16.52 -5.35
CA PRO A 154 6.97 15.39 -5.07
C PRO A 154 5.80 15.23 -6.05
N ASN A 155 5.40 16.28 -6.77
CA ASN A 155 4.36 16.23 -7.79
C ASN A 155 4.74 15.40 -9.03
N ASN A 156 6.02 15.06 -9.20
CA ASN A 156 6.49 14.27 -10.34
C ASN A 156 6.55 12.75 -10.06
N ILE A 157 5.95 12.30 -8.96
CA ILE A 157 5.86 10.88 -8.60
C ILE A 157 4.60 10.30 -9.22
N GLU A 158 4.76 9.35 -10.14
CA GLU A 158 3.64 8.61 -10.73
C GLU A 158 3.52 7.21 -10.11
N LEU A 159 2.28 6.82 -9.77
CA LEU A 159 1.98 5.50 -9.21
C LEU A 159 1.71 4.52 -10.35
N LEU A 160 2.37 3.37 -10.35
CA LEU A 160 2.10 2.30 -11.29
C LEU A 160 0.99 1.41 -10.69
N LEU A 161 -0.18 1.39 -11.32
CA LEU A 161 -1.39 0.65 -10.91
C LEU A 161 -1.61 -0.64 -11.70
#